data_AF-A0A9X1XVM1-F1
#
_entry.id   AF-A0A9X1XVM1-F1
#
_cell.length_a   1.000
_cell.length_b   1.000
_cell.length_c   1.000
_cell.angle_alpha   90.00
_cell.angle_beta   90.00
_cell.angle_gamma   90.00
#
_symmetry.space_group_name_H-M   'P 1'
#
loop_
_entity.id
_entity.type
_entity.pdbx_description
1 polymer ?
#
loop_
_entity_poly.entity_id
_entity_poly.type
_entity_poly.pdbx_seq_one_letter_code
_entity_poly.pdbx_strand_id
1 'polypeptide(L)'
;MEPITMAIITPFLIELGKKGIEKFTEKGFESISEGTIGWIKSLFFKDGKPKKALFELQENPESIEKQNIAKAFIENSIEDNPEFATYLKELNEKLPNIENTISNNKNVNTGTINSGGGNIQLGDNYGN
;
A
#
# COMPACT_ATOMS: atom_id res chain seq x y z
N MET A 1 -12.14 11.07 6.30
CA MET A 1 -10.74 10.73 5.96
C MET A 1 -10.50 11.00 4.48
N GLU A 2 -9.35 11.58 4.16
CA GLU A 2 -9.00 11.99 2.79
C GLU A 2 -8.88 10.81 1.81
N PRO A 3 -9.11 11.01 0.49
CA PRO A 3 -8.97 9.97 -0.53
C PRO A 3 -7.55 9.37 -0.61
N ILE A 4 -6.54 10.10 -0.13
CA ILE A 4 -5.14 9.67 -0.07
C ILE A 4 -4.99 8.44 0.83
N THR A 5 -5.71 8.38 1.95
CA THR A 5 -5.68 7.24 2.89
C THR A 5 -6.17 5.95 2.22
N MET A 6 -7.18 6.03 1.32
CA MET A 6 -7.76 4.85 0.67
C MET A 6 -6.86 4.24 -0.41
N ALA A 7 -6.14 5.08 -1.18
CA ALA A 7 -5.29 4.62 -2.28
C ALA A 7 -4.09 3.80 -1.81
N ILE A 8 -3.63 4.04 -0.59
CA ILE A 8 -2.43 3.45 0.01
C ILE A 8 -2.76 2.17 0.77
N ILE A 9 -3.89 2.14 1.47
CA ILE A 9 -4.28 1.03 2.35
C ILE A 9 -4.57 -0.24 1.55
N THR A 10 -5.32 -0.14 0.46
CA THR A 10 -5.73 -1.31 -0.33
C THR A 10 -4.57 -2.15 -0.87
N PRO A 11 -3.58 -1.58 -1.58
CA PRO A 11 -2.47 -2.38 -2.08
C PRO A 11 -1.61 -2.96 -0.94
N PHE A 12 -1.42 -2.21 0.15
CA PHE A 12 -0.77 -2.73 1.37
C PHE A 12 -1.52 -3.96 1.93
N LEU A 13 -2.85 -3.88 2.07
CA LEU A 13 -3.67 -4.97 2.58
C LEU A 13 -3.62 -6.20 1.68
N ILE A 14 -3.62 -6.00 0.36
CA ILE A 14 -3.47 -7.10 -0.61
C ILE A 14 -2.12 -7.79 -0.41
N GLU A 15 -1.02 -7.05 -0.31
CA GLU A 15 0.31 -7.62 -0.09
C GLU A 15 0.43 -8.29 1.29
N LEU A 16 -0.12 -7.69 2.34
CA LEU A 16 -0.16 -8.26 3.68
C LEU A 16 -0.95 -9.58 3.70
N GLY A 17 -2.07 -9.65 2.98
CA GLY A 17 -2.87 -10.86 2.79
C GLY A 17 -2.12 -11.93 1.98
N LYS A 18 -1.50 -11.55 0.84
CA LYS A 18 -0.81 -12.50 -0.05
C LYS A 18 0.47 -13.08 0.55
N LYS A 19 1.22 -12.27 1.30
CA LYS A 19 2.59 -12.62 1.74
C LYS A 19 2.70 -12.89 3.24
N GLY A 20 1.70 -12.52 4.03
CA GLY A 20 1.77 -12.57 5.49
C GLY A 20 2.84 -11.64 6.06
N ILE A 21 2.92 -11.55 7.39
CA ILE A 21 3.91 -10.69 8.04
C ILE A 21 5.32 -11.29 8.00
N GLU A 22 5.47 -12.58 7.71
CA GLU A 22 6.78 -13.26 7.65
C GLU A 22 7.66 -12.63 6.57
N LYS A 23 7.10 -12.36 5.38
CA LYS A 23 7.78 -11.57 4.34
C LYS A 23 7.89 -10.08 4.68
N PHE A 24 7.01 -9.57 5.53
CA PHE A 24 7.08 -8.20 6.07
C PHE A 24 8.28 -8.03 7.00
N THR A 25 8.71 -9.08 7.69
CA THR A 25 9.83 -9.08 8.64
C THR A 25 11.15 -9.63 8.09
N GLU A 26 11.13 -10.56 7.12
CA GLU A 26 12.35 -11.28 6.73
C GLU A 26 13.21 -10.58 5.68
N LYS A 27 12.62 -9.95 4.65
CA LYS A 27 13.40 -9.30 3.55
C LYS A 27 12.68 -8.18 2.80
N GLY A 28 11.37 -7.98 3.00
CA GLY A 28 10.59 -7.07 2.15
C GLY A 28 10.85 -5.59 2.40
N PHE A 29 11.30 -5.23 3.61
CA PHE A 29 11.21 -3.85 4.12
C PHE A 29 12.26 -3.52 5.19
N GLU A 30 13.54 -3.80 4.94
CA GLU A 30 14.64 -3.38 5.83
C GLU A 30 14.64 -1.86 6.13
N SER A 31 13.86 -1.08 5.38
CA SER A 31 13.67 0.34 5.56
C SER A 31 12.51 0.73 6.47
N ILE A 32 11.50 -0.11 6.77
CA ILE A 32 10.35 0.29 7.62
C ILE A 32 10.76 0.35 9.10
N SER A 33 10.31 1.40 9.80
CA SER A 33 10.60 1.61 11.21
C SER A 33 9.97 0.54 12.10
N GLU A 34 10.65 0.23 13.21
CA GLU A 34 10.14 -0.68 14.24
C GLU A 34 8.79 -0.23 14.81
N GLY A 35 8.55 1.09 14.87
CA GLY A 35 7.26 1.67 15.29
C GLY A 35 6.12 1.27 14.36
N THR A 36 6.33 1.40 13.04
CA THR A 36 5.35 0.99 12.03
C THR A 36 5.10 -0.53 12.07
N ILE A 37 6.13 -1.35 12.25
CA ILE A 37 5.99 -2.80 12.41
C ILE A 37 5.20 -3.14 13.67
N GLY A 38 5.52 -2.48 14.79
CA GLY A 38 4.84 -2.65 16.08
C GLY A 38 3.36 -2.29 15.99
N TRP A 39 3.05 -1.18 15.32
CA TRP A 39 1.69 -0.74 15.05
C TRP A 39 0.91 -1.78 14.24
N ILE A 40 1.42 -2.23 13.09
CA ILE A 40 0.75 -3.27 12.26
C ILE A 40 0.52 -4.56 13.06
N LYS A 41 1.53 -5.00 13.83
CA LYS A 41 1.40 -6.18 14.70
C LYS A 41 0.28 -5.97 15.72
N SER A 42 0.16 -4.79 16.33
CA SER A 42 -0.91 -4.50 17.29
C SER A 42 -2.31 -4.57 16.65
N LEU A 43 -2.43 -4.18 15.38
CA LEU A 43 -3.70 -4.19 14.65
C LEU A 43 -4.11 -5.59 14.24
N PHE A 44 -3.18 -6.38 13.68
CA PHE A 44 -3.52 -7.61 12.98
C PHE A 44 -3.04 -8.88 13.66
N PHE A 45 -2.27 -8.78 14.74
CA PHE A 45 -1.74 -9.94 15.46
C PHE A 45 -2.11 -9.88 16.94
N LYS A 46 -2.24 -11.06 17.55
CA LYS A 46 -2.39 -11.25 18.99
C LYS A 46 -1.66 -12.53 19.38
N ASP A 47 -0.77 -12.44 20.37
CA ASP A 47 0.04 -13.57 20.84
C ASP A 47 0.80 -14.30 19.70
N GLY A 48 1.33 -13.53 18.74
CA GLY A 48 2.03 -14.05 17.57
C GLY A 48 1.14 -14.69 16.51
N LYS A 49 -0.18 -14.72 16.71
CA LYS A 49 -1.14 -15.29 15.75
C LYS A 49 -1.90 -14.18 15.01
N PRO A 50 -2.22 -14.37 13.72
CA PRO A 50 -3.06 -13.42 12.99
C PRO A 50 -4.46 -13.37 13.62
N LYS A 51 -5.00 -12.16 13.79
CA LYS A 51 -6.40 -11.96 14.15
C LYS A 51 -7.28 -12.41 12.99
N LYS A 52 -8.55 -12.70 13.31
CA LYS A 52 -9.55 -13.20 12.34
C LYS A 52 -9.58 -12.37 11.04
N ALA A 53 -9.60 -11.04 11.15
CA ALA A 53 -9.63 -10.15 9.98
C ALA A 53 -8.42 -10.33 9.04
N LEU A 54 -7.21 -10.53 9.59
CA LEU A 54 -6.04 -10.81 8.78
C LEU A 54 -6.09 -12.22 8.21
N PHE A 55 -6.49 -13.22 9.00
CA PHE A 55 -6.63 -14.59 8.52
C PHE A 55 -7.61 -14.68 7.35
N GLU A 56 -8.79 -14.08 7.47
CA GLU A 56 -9.79 -14.02 6.41
C GLU A 56 -9.23 -13.29 5.18
N LEU A 57 -8.54 -12.16 5.37
CA LEU A 57 -7.88 -11.44 4.28
C LEU A 57 -6.80 -12.30 3.59
N GLN A 58 -6.04 -13.10 4.32
CA GLN A 58 -5.03 -14.02 3.75
C GLN A 58 -5.68 -15.10 2.88
N GLU A 59 -6.86 -15.60 3.24
CA GLU A 59 -7.60 -16.57 2.42
C GLU A 59 -8.11 -15.98 1.11
N ASN A 60 -8.48 -14.70 1.09
CA ASN A 60 -8.90 -14.03 -0.14
C ASN A 60 -8.50 -12.54 -0.13
N PRO A 61 -7.25 -12.22 -0.50
CA PRO A 61 -6.69 -10.87 -0.39
C PRO A 61 -7.36 -9.84 -1.30
N GLU A 62 -8.03 -10.30 -2.36
CA GLU A 62 -8.68 -9.44 -3.38
C GLU A 62 -10.17 -9.20 -3.08
N SER A 63 -10.69 -9.81 -2.01
CA SER A 63 -12.07 -9.57 -1.57
C SER A 63 -12.23 -8.16 -1.01
N ILE A 64 -13.05 -7.35 -1.68
CA ILE A 64 -13.39 -5.99 -1.26
C ILE A 64 -13.95 -5.97 0.18
N GLU A 65 -14.80 -6.94 0.53
CA GLU A 65 -15.38 -7.04 1.87
C GLU A 65 -14.30 -7.24 2.95
N LYS A 66 -13.38 -8.17 2.72
CA LYS A 66 -12.28 -8.47 3.65
C LYS A 66 -11.28 -7.32 3.74
N GLN A 67 -11.00 -6.64 2.62
CA GLN A 67 -10.20 -5.42 2.60
C GLN A 67 -10.86 -4.30 3.39
N ASN A 68 -12.18 -4.10 3.29
CA ASN A 68 -12.90 -3.08 4.06
C ASN A 68 -12.86 -3.35 5.56
N ILE A 69 -12.97 -4.61 5.99
CA ILE A 69 -12.84 -4.99 7.39
C ILE A 69 -11.43 -4.67 7.90
N ALA A 70 -10.39 -5.09 7.17
CA ALA A 70 -9.01 -4.80 7.55
C ALA A 70 -8.69 -3.30 7.54
N LYS A 71 -9.25 -2.56 6.57
CA LYS A 71 -9.16 -1.11 6.47
C LYS A 71 -9.77 -0.42 7.70
N ALA A 72 -10.93 -0.86 8.18
CA ALA A 72 -11.57 -0.27 9.36
C ALA A 72 -10.67 -0.32 10.60
N PHE A 73 -9.83 -1.37 10.76
CA PHE A 73 -8.87 -1.42 11.86
C PHE A 73 -7.78 -0.33 11.75
N ILE A 74 -7.30 -0.06 10.53
CA ILE A 74 -6.30 0.98 10.29
C ILE A 74 -6.92 2.36 10.52
N GLU A 75 -8.12 2.58 9.96
CA GLU A 75 -8.87 3.83 10.08
C GLU A 75 -9.19 4.15 11.54
N ASN A 76 -9.78 3.20 12.27
CA ASN A 76 -10.08 3.37 13.70
C ASN A 76 -8.81 3.64 14.51
N SER A 77 -7.71 2.95 14.20
CA SER A 77 -6.46 3.17 14.92
C SER A 77 -5.90 4.58 14.72
N ILE A 78 -5.99 5.13 13.50
CA ILE A 78 -5.58 6.51 13.21
C ILE A 78 -6.54 7.51 13.87
N GLU A 79 -7.83 7.19 13.92
CA GLU A 79 -8.82 8.02 14.60
C GLU A 79 -8.58 8.07 16.13
N ASP A 80 -8.25 6.94 16.73
CA ASP A 80 -7.86 6.82 18.14
C ASP A 80 -6.50 7.51 18.41
N ASN A 81 -5.57 7.41 17.46
CA ASN A 81 -4.28 8.08 17.55
C ASN A 81 -3.77 8.59 16.18
N PRO A 82 -3.85 9.91 15.93
CA PRO A 82 -3.51 10.50 14.64
C PRO A 82 -2.02 10.38 14.28
N GLU A 83 -1.12 10.11 15.24
CA GLU A 83 0.31 9.93 14.96
C GLU A 83 0.57 8.74 14.03
N PHE A 84 -0.31 7.72 14.05
CA PHE A 84 -0.22 6.53 13.20
C PHE A 84 -0.44 6.83 11.71
N ALA A 85 -0.99 8.00 11.36
CA ALA A 85 -1.00 8.45 9.97
C ALA A 85 0.43 8.55 9.39
N THR A 86 1.42 8.86 10.24
CA THR A 86 2.84 8.90 9.85
C THR A 86 3.37 7.52 9.50
N TYR A 87 2.93 6.48 10.21
CA TYR A 87 3.27 5.09 9.91
C TYR A 87 2.65 4.63 8.59
N LEU A 88 1.40 5.02 8.33
CA LEU A 88 0.78 4.75 7.02
C LEU A 88 1.51 5.44 5.86
N LYS A 89 1.97 6.68 6.08
CA LYS A 89 2.78 7.40 5.08
C LYS A 89 4.11 6.69 4.84
N GLU A 90 4.77 6.25 5.91
CA GLU A 90 6.01 5.48 5.81
C GLU A 90 5.80 4.18 5.01
N LEU A 91 4.68 3.48 5.21
CA LEU A 91 4.31 2.33 4.39
C LEU A 91 4.20 2.73 2.92
N ASN A 92 3.53 3.82 2.59
CA ASN A 92 3.41 4.27 1.21
C ASN A 92 4.76 4.57 0.55
N GLU A 93 5.68 5.20 1.28
CA GLU A 93 6.98 5.60 0.75
C GLU A 93 7.95 4.41 0.61
N LYS A 94 7.78 3.38 1.45
CA LYS A 94 8.74 2.27 1.57
C LYS A 94 8.25 0.95 1.02
N LEU A 95 6.93 0.74 0.93
CA LEU A 95 6.38 -0.30 0.06
C LEU A 95 6.90 0.02 -1.34
N PRO A 96 7.66 -0.88 -2.02
CA PRO A 96 7.95 -0.67 -3.43
C PRO A 96 6.61 -0.38 -4.04
N ASN A 97 6.50 0.74 -4.78
CA ASN A 97 5.25 1.12 -5.43
C ASN A 97 4.62 -0.18 -5.87
N ILE A 98 3.49 -0.52 -5.26
CA ILE A 98 2.67 -1.60 -5.74
C ILE A 98 2.10 -0.95 -6.99
N GLU A 99 2.97 -0.85 -8.01
CA GLU A 99 2.63 -0.60 -9.38
C GLU A 99 1.66 -1.72 -9.58
N ASN A 100 0.37 -1.37 -9.44
CA ASN A 100 -0.69 -2.12 -10.03
C ASN A 100 -0.13 -2.43 -11.39
N THR A 101 0.23 -3.69 -11.58
CA THR A 101 0.49 -4.21 -12.90
C THR A 101 -0.89 -4.21 -13.54
N ILE A 102 -1.41 -3.01 -13.84
CA ILE A 102 -2.30 -2.79 -14.94
C ILE A 102 -1.38 -3.14 -16.10
N SER A 103 -1.39 -4.42 -16.45
CA SER A 103 -0.80 -4.96 -17.67
C SER A 103 -1.51 -4.29 -18.84
N ASN A 104 -1.15 -3.04 -19.09
CA ASN A 104 -1.37 -2.30 -20.32
C ASN A 104 -0.39 -1.12 -20.32
N ASN A 105 0.85 -1.44 -20.69
CA ASN A 105 1.85 -0.60 -21.36
C ASN A 105 1.73 0.92 -21.17
N LYS A 106 2.68 1.50 -20.42
CA LYS A 106 3.73 2.41 -20.93
C LYS A 106 4.62 2.82 -19.75
N ASN A 107 5.93 2.65 -19.90
CA ASN A 107 6.92 3.15 -18.95
C ASN A 107 6.64 4.63 -18.60
N VAL A 108 6.33 4.90 -17.33
CA VAL A 108 6.19 6.27 -16.83
C VAL A 108 7.60 6.78 -16.51
N ASN A 109 8.16 7.58 -17.42
CA ASN A 109 9.41 8.29 -17.17
C ASN A 109 9.09 9.61 -16.47
N THR A 110 9.54 9.79 -15.21
CA THR A 110 9.29 10.98 -14.38
C THR A 110 10.40 12.03 -14.48
N GLY A 111 11.18 12.03 -15.58
CA GLY A 111 12.16 13.07 -15.86
C GLY A 111 11.50 14.43 -16.15
N THR A 112 12.07 15.51 -15.59
CA THR A 112 11.64 16.88 -15.90
C THR A 112 11.90 17.20 -17.38
N ILE A 113 10.84 17.43 -18.15
CA ILE A 113 10.94 17.84 -19.55
C ILE A 113 11.19 19.35 -19.60
N ASN A 114 12.43 19.76 -19.89
CA ASN A 114 12.74 21.14 -20.24
C ASN A 114 12.51 21.35 -21.74
N SER A 115 11.28 21.72 -22.12
CA SER A 115 11.02 22.21 -23.47
C SER A 115 11.49 23.67 -23.55
N GLY A 116 12.66 23.91 -24.14
CA GLY A 116 13.22 25.26 -24.32
C GLY A 116 12.44 26.15 -25.31
N GLY A 117 11.11 26.21 -25.19
CA GLY A 117 10.22 27.03 -26.01
C GLY A 117 9.48 26.30 -27.14
N GLY A 118 9.46 24.96 -27.18
CA GLY A 118 8.75 24.18 -28.20
C GLY A 118 7.49 23.47 -27.68
N ASN A 119 6.58 23.09 -28.59
CA ASN A 119 5.41 22.27 -28.26
C ASN A 119 5.85 20.83 -27.94
N ILE A 120 5.52 20.36 -26.74
CA ILE A 120 5.70 18.95 -26.34
C ILE A 120 4.44 18.19 -26.73
N GLN A 121 4.58 17.19 -27.61
CA GLN A 121 3.49 16.29 -27.99
C GLN A 121 3.80 14.90 -27.43
N LEU A 122 3.01 14.47 -26.43
CA LEU A 122 3.09 13.15 -25.82
C LEU A 122 1.81 12.40 -26.16
N GLY A 123 1.91 11.41 -27.04
CA GLY A 123 0.82 10.56 -27.49
C GLY A 123 1.27 9.60 -28.58
N ASP A 124 0.68 8.40 -28.63
CA ASP A 124 0.95 7.45 -29.71
C ASP A 124 0.23 7.92 -30.98
N ASN A 125 1.01 8.28 -31.99
CA ASN A 125 0.51 8.58 -33.33
C ASN A 125 0.35 7.25 -34.08
N TYR A 126 -0.79 6.58 -33.94
CA TYR A 126 -1.14 5.47 -34.83
C TYR A 126 -1.56 6.05 -36.19
N GLY A 127 -0.57 6.27 -37.05
CA GLY A 127 -0.77 6.51 -38.48
C GLY A 127 -1.24 5.23 -39.16
N ASN A 128 -2.33 5.34 -39.91
CA ASN A 128 -2.97 4.30 -40.72
C ASN A 128 -2.11 3.92 -41.94
#